data_AF-A0A0G1J7U6-F1
#
_entry.id   AF-A0A0G1J7U6-F1
#
_cell.length_a   1.000
_cell.length_b   1.000
_cell.length_c   1.000
_cell.angle_alpha   90.00
_cell.angle_beta   90.00
_cell.angle_gamma   90.00
#
_symmetry.space_group_name_H-M   'P 1'
#
loop_
_entity.id
_entity.type
_entity.pdbx_description
1 polymer ?
#
loop_
_entity_poly.entity_id
_entity_poly.type
_entity_poly.pdbx_seq_one_letter_code
_entity_poly.pdbx_strand_id
1 'polypeptide(L)'
;MEESMNPFLIFFIGLTSGGLACLAVQGGLLASFIANLQQTEEKTKQSYPILLVIGLFLISKLIIHTIFGGLLGTVGSEVSISLEIRLFFQFLTAVFLFSTAMNLLQVHPIFRFVQFQPPAFLRRLIFKSARSKTFFAPIVLGLFTLFIPCGVTQSMEILALNSGSVWLGASTMFFFVLGTIPLFATIGIATSAMSEVWHQRFLNLASVALIFMAVSSFNGILTVVDFPITGEKVWNSITSVGKPPEWWNKSSDLKNTQAVRLENGVQKVTIEIQDNGYAPRAFTVKKDVPVELTLNSNNVYSCASSFTFKKFGIYTQLESTDNKTFTFTPTEKGSFTFACSMGMYQGVMRVE
;
A
#
# COMPACT_ATOMS: atom_id res chain seq x y z
N MET A 1 -15.97 -19.18 -4.41
CA MET A 1 -16.52 -17.84 -4.06
C MET A 1 -16.86 -17.69 -2.57
N GLU A 2 -16.81 -18.72 -1.71
CA GLU A 2 -17.09 -18.56 -0.25
C GLU A 2 -15.84 -18.60 0.67
N GLU A 3 -14.64 -18.93 0.17
CA GLU A 3 -13.43 -18.97 1.02
C GLU A 3 -12.75 -17.60 1.23
N SER A 4 -13.15 -16.55 0.50
CA SER A 4 -12.39 -15.29 0.43
C SER A 4 -12.62 -14.29 1.58
N MET A 5 -13.46 -14.64 2.56
CA MET A 5 -13.98 -13.71 3.58
C MET A 5 -13.69 -14.18 5.02
N ASN A 6 -12.59 -14.89 5.29
CA ASN A 6 -12.28 -15.28 6.66
C ASN A 6 -11.89 -14.05 7.51
N PRO A 7 -12.74 -13.61 8.47
CA PRO A 7 -12.49 -12.39 9.24
C PRO A 7 -11.24 -12.50 10.12
N PHE A 8 -10.90 -13.72 10.54
CA PHE A 8 -9.69 -13.99 11.31
C PHE A 8 -8.45 -13.69 10.48
N LEU A 9 -8.44 -14.10 9.22
CA LEU A 9 -7.32 -13.88 8.32
C LEU A 9 -7.15 -12.37 8.03
N ILE A 10 -8.25 -11.67 7.74
CA ILE A 10 -8.29 -10.21 7.56
C ILE A 10 -7.73 -9.47 8.79
N PHE A 11 -8.07 -9.94 9.99
CA PHE A 11 -7.51 -9.41 11.24
C PHE A 11 -5.98 -9.61 11.33
N PHE A 12 -5.46 -10.79 11.00
CA PHE A 12 -4.00 -11.04 11.01
C PHE A 12 -3.25 -10.22 9.97
N ILE A 13 -3.85 -9.95 8.81
CA ILE A 13 -3.27 -9.04 7.81
C ILE A 13 -3.21 -7.63 8.35
N GLY A 14 -4.29 -7.17 8.99
CA GLY A 14 -4.33 -5.90 9.70
C GLY A 14 -3.24 -5.80 10.76
N LEU A 15 -2.97 -6.88 11.50
CA LEU A 15 -1.93 -6.92 12.52
C LEU A 15 -0.51 -6.90 11.94
N THR A 16 -0.28 -7.59 10.83
CA THR A 16 1.04 -7.80 10.26
C THR A 16 1.35 -6.79 9.14
N SER A 17 0.97 -7.11 7.90
CA SER A 17 1.30 -6.32 6.71
C SER A 17 0.66 -4.92 6.75
N GLY A 18 -0.63 -4.86 7.09
CA GLY A 18 -1.38 -3.60 7.16
C GLY A 18 -0.87 -2.70 8.28
N GLY A 19 -0.74 -3.26 9.48
CA GLY A 19 -0.23 -2.58 10.65
C GLY A 19 1.14 -1.97 10.39
N LEU A 20 2.12 -2.78 9.99
CA LEU A 20 3.50 -2.32 9.77
C LEU A 20 3.60 -1.24 8.66
N ALA A 21 2.89 -1.42 7.55
CA ALA A 21 2.88 -0.45 6.45
C ALA A 21 2.22 0.88 6.86
N CYS A 22 1.05 0.81 7.49
CA CYS A 22 0.30 2.00 7.88
C CYS A 22 0.93 2.71 9.08
N LEU A 23 1.63 2.00 9.98
CA LEU A 23 2.39 2.60 11.07
C LEU A 23 3.46 3.59 10.59
N ALA A 24 4.17 3.25 9.51
CA ALA A 24 5.25 4.10 9.00
C ALA A 24 4.75 5.52 8.71
N VAL A 25 3.50 5.64 8.24
CA VAL A 25 2.88 6.94 7.90
C VAL A 25 2.01 7.46 9.03
N GLN A 26 0.96 6.72 9.38
CA GLN A 26 -0.08 7.15 10.32
C GLN A 26 0.41 7.07 11.77
N GLY A 27 1.30 6.13 12.09
CA GLY A 27 1.93 6.01 13.40
C GLY A 27 2.88 7.17 13.71
N GLY A 28 3.63 7.64 12.71
CA GLY A 28 4.46 8.85 12.85
C GLY A 28 3.64 10.11 13.15
N LEU A 29 2.47 10.26 12.52
CA LEU A 29 1.54 11.37 12.80
C LEU A 29 0.97 11.30 14.22
N LEU A 30 0.54 10.12 14.66
CA LEU A 30 0.07 9.90 16.03
C LEU A 30 1.18 10.18 17.05
N ALA A 31 2.39 9.68 16.79
CA ALA A 31 3.55 9.89 17.65
C ALA A 31 3.93 11.38 17.76
N SER A 32 3.98 12.10 16.63
CA SER A 32 4.26 13.55 16.61
C SER A 32 3.19 14.35 17.34
N PHE A 33 1.92 13.96 17.21
CA PHE A 33 0.82 14.61 17.94
C PHE A 33 0.92 14.40 19.46
N ILE A 34 1.20 13.18 19.91
CA ILE A 34 1.41 12.86 21.34
C ILE A 34 2.59 13.67 21.90
N ALA A 35 3.72 13.72 21.17
CA ALA A 35 4.88 14.50 21.58
C ALA A 35 4.57 16.01 21.71
N ASN A 36 3.77 16.57 20.80
CA ASN A 36 3.34 17.97 20.87
C ASN A 36 2.44 18.25 22.09
N LEU A 37 1.56 17.30 22.43
CA LEU A 37 0.75 17.38 23.64
C LEU A 37 1.63 17.39 24.90
N GLN A 38 2.59 16.48 25.00
CA GLN A 38 3.53 16.42 26.14
C GLN A 38 4.34 17.71 26.31
N GLN A 39 4.87 18.27 25.22
CA GLN A 39 5.54 19.58 25.25
C GLN A 39 4.60 20.71 25.69
N THR A 40 3.30 20.61 25.39
CA THR A 40 2.30 21.57 25.85
C THR A 40 1.99 21.39 27.34
N GLU A 41 1.90 20.16 27.84
CA GLU A 41 1.70 19.87 29.27
C GLU A 41 2.81 20.47 30.11
N GLU A 42 4.06 20.30 29.69
CA GLU A 42 5.24 20.81 30.40
C GLU A 42 5.22 22.35 30.49
N LYS A 43 4.79 23.03 29.42
CA LYS A 43 4.68 24.50 29.37
C LYS A 43 3.48 25.06 30.13
N THR A 44 2.36 24.35 30.15
CA THR A 44 1.08 24.87 30.66
C THR A 44 0.66 24.26 32.00
N LYS A 45 1.41 23.28 32.53
CA LYS A 45 1.07 22.44 33.69
C LYS A 45 -0.30 21.74 33.58
N GLN A 46 -0.84 21.63 32.37
CA GLN A 46 -2.12 21.01 32.11
C GLN A 46 -1.90 19.56 31.68
N SER A 47 -2.40 18.59 32.45
CA SER A 47 -2.27 17.16 32.12
C SER A 47 -3.35 16.73 31.13
N TYR A 48 -2.96 15.97 30.10
CA TYR A 48 -3.83 15.36 29.12
C TYR A 48 -3.79 13.83 29.24
N PRO A 49 -4.95 13.15 29.26
CA PRO A 49 -4.98 11.70 29.34
C PRO A 49 -4.56 11.08 27.99
N ILE A 50 -3.28 10.73 27.85
CA ILE A 50 -2.70 10.18 26.60
C ILE A 50 -3.43 8.89 26.15
N LEU A 51 -3.84 8.04 27.11
CA LEU A 51 -4.56 6.81 26.80
C LEU A 51 -5.92 7.08 26.15
N LEU A 52 -6.61 8.15 26.57
CA LEU A 52 -7.86 8.59 25.97
C LEU A 52 -7.61 9.12 24.55
N VAL A 53 -6.54 9.87 24.34
CA VAL A 53 -6.14 10.38 23.01
C VAL A 53 -5.92 9.24 22.02
N ILE A 54 -5.16 8.21 22.43
CA ILE A 54 -4.93 7.01 21.63
C ILE A 54 -6.25 6.28 21.34
N GLY A 55 -7.08 6.10 22.37
CA GLY A 55 -8.39 5.45 22.24
C GLY A 55 -9.31 6.18 21.25
N LEU A 56 -9.41 7.50 21.34
CA LEU A 56 -10.23 8.31 20.42
C LEU A 56 -9.74 8.24 18.98
N PHE A 57 -8.41 8.28 18.77
CA PHE A 57 -7.82 8.12 17.44
C PHE A 57 -8.18 6.75 16.85
N LEU A 58 -8.02 5.67 17.61
CA LEU A 58 -8.27 4.29 17.15
C LEU A 58 -9.76 4.02 16.89
N ILE A 59 -10.64 4.46 17.79
CA ILE A 59 -12.10 4.33 17.61
C ILE A 59 -12.54 5.12 16.39
N SER A 60 -12.04 6.35 16.22
CA SER A 60 -12.35 7.16 15.04
C SER A 60 -11.87 6.49 13.76
N LYS A 61 -10.63 5.98 13.73
CA LYS A 61 -10.08 5.24 12.59
C LYS A 61 -10.95 4.04 12.23
N LEU A 62 -11.35 3.24 13.22
CA LEU A 62 -12.20 2.06 13.06
C LEU A 62 -13.54 2.43 12.45
N ILE A 63 -14.29 3.35 13.07
CA ILE A 63 -15.62 3.74 12.61
C ILE A 63 -15.57 4.27 11.18
N ILE A 64 -14.61 5.14 10.88
CA ILE A 64 -14.53 5.82 9.58
C ILE A 64 -14.17 4.84 8.46
N HIS A 65 -13.21 3.93 8.68
CA HIS A 65 -12.86 2.92 7.68
C HIS A 65 -13.96 1.88 7.49
N THR A 66 -14.68 1.50 8.55
CA THR A 66 -15.82 0.59 8.43
C THR A 66 -16.95 1.21 7.61
N ILE A 67 -17.30 2.48 7.88
CA ILE A 67 -18.31 3.20 7.10
C ILE A 67 -17.85 3.34 5.64
N PHE A 68 -16.58 3.71 5.43
CA PHE A 68 -16.03 3.86 4.08
C PHE A 68 -16.01 2.53 3.31
N GLY A 69 -15.59 1.43 3.95
CA GLY A 69 -15.64 0.09 3.35
C GLY A 69 -17.05 -0.35 2.96
N GLY A 70 -18.05 -0.05 3.80
CA GLY A 70 -19.45 -0.31 3.44
C GLY A 70 -19.93 0.52 2.24
N LEU A 71 -19.53 1.79 2.17
CA LEU A 71 -19.82 2.66 1.04
C LEU A 71 -19.13 2.17 -0.24
N LEU A 72 -17.87 1.74 -0.17
CA LEU A 72 -17.17 1.15 -1.31
C LEU A 72 -17.87 -0.14 -1.78
N GLY A 73 -18.31 -0.99 -0.85
CA GLY A 73 -19.06 -2.21 -1.16
C GLY A 73 -20.37 -1.93 -1.90
N THR A 74 -21.07 -0.82 -1.61
CA THR A 74 -22.25 -0.41 -2.40
C THR A 74 -21.93 0.03 -3.82
N VAL A 75 -20.79 0.69 -4.02
CA VAL A 75 -20.44 1.30 -5.31
C VAL A 75 -19.85 0.25 -6.25
N GLY A 76 -19.17 -0.77 -5.72
CA GLY A 76 -18.45 -1.73 -6.54
C GLY A 76 -19.29 -2.76 -7.29
N SER A 77 -20.61 -2.83 -7.07
CA SER A 77 -21.49 -3.65 -7.90
C SER A 77 -21.59 -3.15 -9.35
N GLU A 78 -21.25 -1.87 -9.61
CA GLU A 78 -21.43 -1.23 -10.93
C GLU A 78 -20.19 -0.48 -11.44
N VAL A 79 -19.14 -0.33 -10.63
CA VAL A 79 -18.01 0.57 -10.95
C VAL A 79 -16.69 -0.18 -11.04
N SER A 80 -16.14 -0.28 -12.25
CA SER A 80 -14.73 -0.63 -12.48
C SER A 80 -13.88 0.66 -12.52
N ILE A 81 -13.00 0.84 -11.52
CA ILE A 81 -12.11 2.02 -11.49
C ILE A 81 -11.07 1.90 -12.60
N SER A 82 -11.05 2.87 -13.52
CA SER A 82 -10.08 2.93 -14.62
C SER A 82 -8.64 3.02 -14.12
N LEU A 83 -7.71 2.46 -14.89
CA LEU A 83 -6.29 2.46 -14.56
C LEU A 83 -5.73 3.86 -14.36
N GLU A 84 -6.14 4.81 -15.20
CA GLU A 84 -5.63 6.19 -15.16
C GLU A 84 -5.92 6.85 -13.81
N ILE A 85 -7.12 6.63 -13.27
CA ILE A 85 -7.53 7.13 -11.96
C ILE A 85 -6.70 6.47 -10.86
N ARG A 86 -6.49 5.16 -10.93
CA ARG A 86 -5.65 4.42 -9.96
C ARG A 86 -4.22 4.97 -9.96
N LEU A 87 -3.62 5.13 -11.14
CA LEU A 87 -2.26 5.64 -11.29
C LEU A 87 -2.13 7.10 -10.83
N PHE A 88 -3.14 7.93 -11.10
CA PHE A 88 -3.19 9.31 -10.62
C PHE A 88 -3.21 9.37 -9.09
N PHE A 89 -4.10 8.62 -8.44
CA PHE A 89 -4.16 8.57 -6.98
C PHE A 89 -2.90 7.97 -6.36
N GLN A 90 -2.34 6.93 -6.97
CA GLN A 90 -1.10 6.31 -6.51
C GLN A 90 0.11 7.25 -6.64
N PHE A 91 0.19 8.04 -7.72
CA PHE A 91 1.19 9.10 -7.87
C PHE A 91 1.04 10.15 -6.79
N LEU A 92 -0.20 10.61 -6.53
CA LEU A 92 -0.49 11.56 -5.47
C LEU A 92 -0.08 11.01 -4.09
N THR A 93 -0.35 9.73 -3.80
CA THR A 93 0.10 9.06 -2.57
C THR A 93 1.62 9.02 -2.48
N ALA A 94 2.32 8.64 -3.55
CA ALA A 94 3.79 8.59 -3.55
C ALA A 94 4.43 9.96 -3.28
N VAL A 95 3.91 11.03 -3.90
CA VAL A 95 4.33 12.42 -3.65
C VAL A 95 4.05 12.83 -2.21
N PHE A 96 2.89 12.45 -1.66
CA PHE A 96 2.53 12.75 -0.28
C PHE A 96 3.43 12.03 0.73
N LEU A 97 3.73 10.75 0.52
CA LEU A 97 4.66 9.97 1.36
C LEU A 97 6.07 10.56 1.34
N PHE A 98 6.57 10.89 0.15
CA PHE A 98 7.87 11.54 -0.02
C PHE A 98 7.92 12.89 0.71
N SER A 99 6.92 13.74 0.49
CA SER A 99 6.82 15.04 1.15
C SER A 99 6.72 14.91 2.67
N THR A 100 6.03 13.88 3.15
CA THR A 100 5.91 13.60 4.58
C THR A 100 7.24 13.22 5.20
N ALA A 101 8.00 12.35 4.53
CA ALA A 101 9.33 11.97 4.98
C ALA A 101 10.29 13.17 5.00
N MET A 102 10.25 14.02 3.97
CA MET A 102 11.10 15.22 3.90
C MET A 102 10.73 16.27 4.96
N ASN A 103 9.45 16.38 5.33
CA ASN A 103 9.03 17.23 6.44
C ASN A 103 9.52 16.67 7.79
N LEU A 104 9.44 15.36 8.00
CA LEU A 104 9.94 14.71 9.22
C LEU A 104 11.46 14.87 9.38
N LEU A 105 12.21 14.81 8.29
CA LEU A 105 13.66 15.09 8.26
C LEU A 105 14.01 16.59 8.35
N GLN A 106 13.00 17.47 8.37
CA GLN A 106 13.16 18.93 8.42
C GLN A 106 14.10 19.50 7.32
N VAL A 107 14.14 18.85 6.15
CA VAL A 107 15.09 19.20 5.06
C VAL A 107 14.82 20.59 4.49
N HIS A 108 13.54 20.94 4.30
CA HIS A 108 13.15 22.25 3.78
C HIS A 108 11.75 22.68 4.27
N PRO A 109 11.50 23.97 4.58
CA PRO A 109 10.20 24.46 5.05
C PRO A 109 9.03 24.26 4.08
N ILE A 110 9.32 24.07 2.80
CA ILE A 110 8.29 23.89 1.75
C ILE A 110 7.46 22.61 1.96
N PHE A 111 8.07 21.56 2.52
CA PHE A 111 7.38 20.29 2.75
C PHE A 111 6.32 20.38 3.86
N ARG A 112 6.41 21.41 4.70
CA ARG A 112 5.42 21.72 5.75
C ARG A 112 4.06 22.19 5.17
N PHE A 113 4.04 22.63 3.91
CA PHE A 113 2.81 23.06 3.21
C PHE A 113 2.11 21.91 2.49
N VAL A 114 2.86 20.88 2.08
CA VAL A 114 2.32 19.71 1.36
C VAL A 114 1.59 18.76 2.31
N GLN A 115 2.03 18.69 3.57
CA GLN A 115 1.22 18.06 4.62
C GLN A 115 0.03 18.96 4.93
N PHE A 116 -1.19 18.50 4.60
CA PHE A 116 -2.45 19.20 4.86
C PHE A 116 -2.46 19.78 6.29
N GLN A 117 -2.16 21.07 6.41
CA GLN A 117 -2.43 21.79 7.63
C GLN A 117 -3.94 22.05 7.65
N PRO A 118 -4.65 21.71 8.75
CA PRO A 118 -6.07 21.94 8.82
C PRO A 118 -6.37 23.40 8.47
N PRO A 119 -7.33 23.68 7.55
CA PRO A 119 -7.61 25.03 7.08
C PRO A 119 -7.86 25.98 8.25
N ALA A 120 -7.59 27.27 8.08
CA ALA A 120 -7.61 28.24 9.17
C ALA A 120 -8.91 28.22 10.00
N PHE A 121 -10.02 27.85 9.38
CA PHE A 121 -11.31 27.59 10.03
C PHE A 121 -11.27 26.38 10.99
N LEU A 122 -10.81 25.21 10.55
CA LEU A 122 -10.62 24.03 11.41
C LEU A 122 -9.63 24.34 12.53
N ARG A 123 -8.52 25.02 12.22
CA ARG A 123 -7.52 25.42 13.23
C ARG A 123 -8.16 26.29 14.32
N ARG A 124 -8.98 27.29 13.97
CA ARG A 124 -9.69 28.10 14.98
C ARG A 124 -10.67 27.28 15.83
N LEU A 125 -11.31 26.26 15.25
CA LEU A 125 -12.22 25.36 15.96
C LEU A 125 -11.46 24.42 16.93
N ILE A 126 -10.32 23.88 16.50
CA ILE A 126 -9.46 22.96 17.27
C ILE A 126 -8.78 23.68 18.45
N PHE A 127 -8.35 24.93 18.26
CA PHE A 127 -7.50 25.65 19.22
C PHE A 127 -8.25 26.60 20.17
N LYS A 128 -9.58 26.67 20.13
CA LYS A 128 -10.38 27.55 21.01
C LYS A 128 -10.55 27.04 22.45
N SER A 129 -10.32 25.75 22.72
CA SER A 129 -10.50 25.17 24.06
C SER A 129 -9.50 24.05 24.36
N ALA A 130 -9.10 23.89 25.62
CA ALA A 130 -8.29 22.75 26.04
C ALA A 130 -9.01 21.40 25.84
N ARG A 131 -10.35 21.42 25.86
CA ARG A 131 -11.20 20.23 25.63
C ARG A 131 -11.26 19.82 24.16
N SER A 132 -11.15 20.78 23.22
CA SER A 132 -11.12 20.48 21.79
C SER A 132 -9.78 19.87 21.36
N LYS A 133 -8.66 20.21 22.02
CA LYS A 133 -7.35 19.59 21.75
C LYS A 133 -7.29 18.11 22.11
N THR A 134 -7.92 17.72 23.22
CA THR A 134 -7.90 16.33 23.72
C THR A 134 -8.93 15.43 23.06
N PHE A 135 -10.10 15.96 22.66
CA PHE A 135 -11.16 15.16 22.07
C PHE A 135 -11.24 15.28 20.54
N PHE A 136 -11.16 16.48 20.00
CA PHE A 136 -11.47 16.71 18.59
C PHE A 136 -10.26 16.45 17.68
N ALA A 137 -9.05 16.82 18.10
CA ALA A 137 -7.85 16.60 17.28
C ALA A 137 -7.56 15.10 16.99
N PRO A 138 -7.66 14.17 17.96
CA PRO A 138 -7.43 12.74 17.70
C PRO A 138 -8.50 12.14 16.77
N ILE A 139 -9.75 12.57 16.89
CA ILE A 139 -10.86 12.15 16.02
C ILE A 139 -10.61 12.64 14.58
N VAL A 140 -10.23 13.90 14.42
CA VAL A 140 -9.92 14.45 13.10
C VAL A 140 -8.69 13.75 12.49
N LEU A 141 -7.67 13.44 13.28
CA LEU A 141 -6.53 12.65 12.83
C LEU A 141 -6.96 11.24 12.38
N GLY A 142 -7.87 10.60 13.12
CA GLY A 142 -8.50 9.34 12.73
C GLY A 142 -9.23 9.44 11.38
N LEU A 143 -10.00 10.51 11.16
CA LEU A 143 -10.64 10.78 9.86
C LEU A 143 -9.64 10.96 8.73
N PHE A 144 -8.55 11.70 8.97
CA PHE A 144 -7.52 11.93 7.96
C PHE A 144 -6.77 10.66 7.54
N THR A 145 -6.80 9.59 8.33
CA THR A 145 -6.17 8.32 7.93
C THR A 145 -6.77 7.71 6.66
N LEU A 146 -8.03 8.01 6.34
CA LEU A 146 -8.68 7.60 5.08
C LEU A 146 -8.02 8.25 3.85
N PHE A 147 -7.57 9.51 3.99
CA PHE A 147 -6.86 10.23 2.93
C PHE A 147 -5.37 9.91 2.87
N ILE A 148 -4.87 9.09 3.80
CA ILE A 148 -3.49 8.61 3.85
C ILE A 148 -3.50 7.08 3.78
N PRO A 149 -4.00 6.50 2.67
CA PRO A 149 -4.05 5.06 2.53
C PRO A 149 -2.64 4.50 2.35
N CYS A 150 -2.30 3.43 3.07
CA CYS A 150 -1.13 2.62 2.78
C CYS A 150 -1.50 1.56 1.72
N GLY A 151 -0.56 1.06 0.92
CA GLY A 151 -0.87 0.16 -0.21
C GLY A 151 -1.66 -1.10 0.16
N VAL A 152 -1.47 -1.61 1.39
CA VAL A 152 -2.28 -2.73 1.92
C VAL A 152 -3.72 -2.31 2.18
N THR A 153 -3.96 -1.12 2.73
CA THR A 153 -5.30 -0.55 2.89
C THR A 153 -5.99 -0.36 1.54
N GLN A 154 -5.26 0.12 0.52
CA GLN A 154 -5.80 0.24 -0.84
C GLN A 154 -6.25 -1.12 -1.40
N SER A 155 -5.46 -2.18 -1.20
CA SER A 155 -5.87 -3.53 -1.61
C SER A 155 -7.14 -4.00 -0.91
N MET A 156 -7.26 -3.74 0.40
CA MET A 156 -8.45 -4.09 1.17
C MET A 156 -9.65 -3.24 0.77
N GLU A 157 -9.46 -1.98 0.39
CA GLU A 157 -10.51 -1.07 -0.11
C GLU A 157 -11.02 -1.53 -1.47
N ILE A 158 -10.12 -1.96 -2.35
CA ILE A 158 -10.50 -2.57 -3.63
C ILE A 158 -11.21 -3.91 -3.40
N LEU A 159 -10.78 -4.72 -2.42
CA LEU A 159 -11.47 -5.95 -2.05
C LEU A 159 -12.89 -5.66 -1.52
N ALA A 160 -13.02 -4.65 -0.65
CA ALA A 160 -14.30 -4.19 -0.14
C ALA A 160 -15.21 -3.69 -1.28
N LEU A 161 -14.65 -2.94 -2.23
CA LEU A 161 -15.37 -2.49 -3.43
C LEU A 161 -15.84 -3.69 -4.25
N ASN A 162 -14.94 -4.61 -4.60
CA ASN A 162 -15.26 -5.79 -5.40
C ASN A 162 -16.25 -6.75 -4.71
N SER A 163 -16.43 -6.66 -3.39
CA SER A 163 -17.39 -7.49 -2.66
C SER A 163 -18.85 -7.21 -3.04
N GLY A 164 -19.15 -6.08 -3.68
CA GLY A 164 -20.47 -5.73 -4.20
C GLY A 164 -21.59 -5.65 -3.15
N SER A 165 -21.25 -5.67 -1.85
CA SER A 165 -22.22 -5.57 -0.76
C SER A 165 -21.72 -4.67 0.36
N VAL A 166 -22.64 -3.89 0.94
CA VAL A 166 -22.38 -3.02 2.10
C VAL A 166 -21.72 -3.82 3.22
N TRP A 167 -22.26 -5.01 3.49
CA TRP A 167 -21.96 -5.75 4.70
C TRP A 167 -20.62 -6.49 4.63
N LEU A 168 -20.28 -7.06 3.47
CA LEU A 168 -18.96 -7.65 3.26
C LEU A 168 -17.87 -6.57 3.22
N GLY A 169 -18.12 -5.44 2.53
CA GLY A 169 -17.18 -4.32 2.49
C GLY A 169 -16.90 -3.71 3.87
N ALA A 170 -17.96 -3.47 4.67
CA ALA A 170 -17.83 -2.95 6.03
C ALA A 170 -17.11 -3.93 6.96
N SER A 171 -17.44 -5.23 6.89
CA SER A 171 -16.82 -6.26 7.73
C SER A 171 -15.34 -6.42 7.41
N THR A 172 -14.96 -6.41 6.13
CA THR A 172 -13.56 -6.48 5.70
C THR A 172 -12.74 -5.34 6.29
N MET A 173 -13.22 -4.10 6.18
CA MET A 173 -12.53 -2.95 6.78
C MET A 173 -12.52 -2.97 8.30
N PHE A 174 -13.62 -3.42 8.92
CA PHE A 174 -13.72 -3.53 10.37
C PHE A 174 -12.66 -4.48 10.93
N PHE A 175 -12.59 -5.73 10.46
CA PHE A 175 -11.60 -6.70 10.94
C PHE A 175 -10.17 -6.28 10.61
N PHE A 176 -9.95 -5.69 9.44
CA PHE A 176 -8.64 -5.19 9.04
C PHE A 176 -8.16 -4.09 10.01
N VAL A 177 -8.98 -3.08 10.28
CA VAL A 177 -8.59 -1.98 11.18
C VAL A 177 -8.48 -2.47 12.62
N LEU A 178 -9.36 -3.38 13.06
CA LEU A 178 -9.28 -4.02 14.37
C LEU A 178 -7.95 -4.77 14.53
N GLY A 179 -7.44 -5.40 13.48
CA GLY A 179 -6.10 -5.98 13.43
C GLY A 179 -4.97 -4.96 13.63
N THR A 180 -5.13 -3.72 13.16
CA THR A 180 -4.11 -2.67 13.34
C THR A 180 -4.07 -2.07 14.75
N ILE A 181 -5.14 -2.23 15.54
CA ILE A 181 -5.30 -1.60 16.87
C ILE A 181 -4.15 -1.95 17.83
N PRO A 182 -3.78 -3.24 18.05
CA PRO A 182 -2.72 -3.60 19.00
C PRO A 182 -1.39 -2.91 18.67
N LEU A 183 -1.08 -2.77 17.38
CA LEU A 183 0.18 -2.23 16.93
C LEU A 183 0.22 -0.69 17.04
N PHE A 184 -0.87 0.00 16.71
CA PHE A 184 -0.96 1.46 16.93
C PHE A 184 -1.04 1.82 18.41
N ALA A 185 -1.74 1.01 19.23
CA ALA A 185 -1.81 1.20 20.67
C ALA A 185 -0.44 1.04 21.32
N THR A 186 0.32 0.00 20.95
CA THR A 186 1.68 -0.22 21.48
C THR A 186 2.61 0.92 21.12
N ILE A 187 2.60 1.42 19.88
CA ILE A 187 3.42 2.59 19.50
C ILE A 187 2.95 3.87 20.17
N GLY A 188 1.66 4.10 20.32
CA GLY A 188 1.14 5.27 21.04
C GLY A 188 1.61 5.30 22.50
N ILE A 189 1.51 4.16 23.19
CA ILE A 189 1.97 4.02 24.59
C ILE A 189 3.50 4.11 24.65
N ALA A 190 4.22 3.41 23.77
CA ALA A 190 5.68 3.45 23.74
C ALA A 190 6.19 4.87 23.49
N THR A 191 5.56 5.62 22.59
CA THR A 191 5.90 7.03 22.33
C THR A 191 5.69 7.88 23.58
N SER A 192 4.63 7.64 24.35
CA SER A 192 4.37 8.39 25.57
C SER A 192 5.43 8.18 26.67
N ALA A 193 6.09 7.03 26.67
CA ALA A 193 7.16 6.68 27.61
C ALA A 193 8.57 6.96 27.06
N MET A 194 8.70 7.42 25.81
CA MET A 194 9.99 7.63 25.16
C MET A 194 10.62 8.96 25.56
N SER A 195 11.96 8.94 25.72
CA SER A 195 12.76 10.15 25.88
C SER A 195 12.90 10.91 24.55
N GLU A 196 13.13 12.22 24.63
CA GLU A 196 13.21 13.12 23.48
C GLU A 196 14.28 12.71 22.45
N VAL A 197 15.39 12.10 22.90
CA VAL A 197 16.46 11.58 22.03
C VAL A 197 16.02 10.34 21.24
N TRP A 198 15.28 9.43 21.88
CA TRP A 198 14.77 8.23 21.22
C TRP A 198 13.65 8.56 20.23
N HIS A 199 12.84 9.57 20.55
CA HIS A 199 11.83 10.10 19.63
C HIS A 199 12.45 10.57 18.31
N GLN A 200 13.54 11.34 18.36
CA GLN A 200 14.19 11.88 17.17
C GLN A 200 14.82 10.77 16.30
N ARG A 201 15.40 9.74 16.91
CA ARG A 201 15.88 8.56 16.18
C ARG A 201 14.76 7.75 15.54
N PHE A 202 13.63 7.59 16.24
CA PHE A 202 12.46 6.90 15.71
C PHE A 202 11.88 7.64 14.50
N LEU A 203 11.75 8.97 14.57
CA LEU A 203 11.28 9.78 13.43
C LEU A 203 12.22 9.70 12.23
N ASN A 204 13.54 9.67 12.45
CA ASN A 204 14.51 9.47 11.37
C ASN A 204 14.36 8.08 10.71
N LEU A 205 14.20 7.02 11.51
CA LEU A 205 13.98 5.66 11.00
C LEU A 205 12.65 5.57 10.21
N ALA A 206 11.57 6.13 10.74
CA ALA A 206 10.28 6.20 10.06
C ALA A 206 10.40 6.97 8.74
N SER A 207 11.15 8.07 8.71
CA SER A 207 11.38 8.84 7.48
C SER A 207 12.14 8.05 6.42
N VAL A 208 13.17 7.29 6.80
CA VAL A 208 13.89 6.40 5.88
C VAL A 208 12.97 5.32 5.31
N ALA A 209 12.13 4.71 6.15
CA ALA A 209 11.14 3.74 5.70
C ALA A 209 10.10 4.37 4.74
N LEU A 210 9.64 5.58 5.04
CA LEU A 210 8.72 6.33 4.18
C LEU A 210 9.34 6.70 2.83
N ILE A 211 10.61 7.12 2.80
CA ILE A 211 11.34 7.36 1.54
C ILE A 211 11.42 6.08 0.73
N PHE A 212 11.79 4.97 1.37
CA PHE A 212 11.84 3.67 0.70
C PHE A 212 10.49 3.28 0.10
N MET A 213 9.39 3.44 0.85
CA MET A 213 8.03 3.17 0.37
C MET A 213 7.57 4.14 -0.73
N ALA A 214 7.95 5.41 -0.66
CA ALA A 214 7.64 6.39 -1.70
C ALA A 214 8.38 6.06 -3.00
N VAL A 215 9.69 5.77 -2.92
CA VAL A 215 10.51 5.39 -4.06
C VAL A 215 10.02 4.08 -4.69
N SER A 216 9.66 3.08 -3.88
CA SER A 216 9.09 1.84 -4.41
C SER A 216 7.74 2.07 -5.08
N SER A 217 6.89 2.93 -4.52
CA SER A 217 5.61 3.32 -5.14
C SER A 217 5.81 4.06 -6.47
N PHE A 218 6.78 4.99 -6.56
CA PHE A 218 7.15 5.65 -7.82
C PHE A 218 7.67 4.64 -8.85
N ASN A 219 8.54 3.72 -8.43
CA ASN A 219 9.04 2.67 -9.30
C ASN A 219 7.89 1.80 -9.81
N GLY A 220 6.91 1.48 -8.96
CA GLY A 220 5.74 0.71 -9.38
C GLY A 220 4.87 1.41 -10.41
N ILE A 221 4.66 2.72 -10.27
CA ILE A 221 3.97 3.53 -11.30
C ILE A 221 4.75 3.49 -12.62
N LEU A 222 6.07 3.68 -12.59
CA LEU A 222 6.92 3.67 -13.79
C LEU A 222 6.92 2.30 -14.48
N THR A 223 6.95 1.21 -13.71
CA THR A 223 6.83 -0.15 -14.23
C THR A 223 5.47 -0.36 -14.89
N VAL A 224 4.38 0.04 -14.22
CA VAL A 224 3.03 -0.13 -14.76
C VAL A 224 2.82 0.71 -16.02
N VAL A 225 3.43 1.89 -16.12
CA VAL A 225 3.32 2.76 -17.30
C VAL A 225 4.23 2.30 -18.46
N ASP A 226 5.06 1.27 -18.26
CA ASP A 226 6.11 0.84 -19.22
C ASP A 226 7.07 1.98 -19.58
N PHE A 227 7.37 2.86 -18.62
CA PHE A 227 8.29 3.99 -18.85
C PHE A 227 9.72 3.47 -19.11
N PRO A 228 10.46 4.00 -20.09
CA PRO A 228 11.78 3.47 -20.48
C PRO A 228 12.83 3.49 -19.36
N ILE A 229 12.64 4.35 -18.36
CA ILE A 229 13.53 4.52 -17.20
C ILE A 229 12.85 3.94 -15.96
N THR A 230 12.96 2.63 -15.75
CA THR A 230 12.57 1.96 -14.50
C THR A 230 13.80 1.81 -13.60
N GLY A 231 13.65 1.81 -12.26
CA GLY A 231 14.78 1.68 -11.33
C GLY A 231 15.64 0.44 -11.59
N GLU A 232 15.02 -0.64 -12.07
CA GLU A 232 15.69 -1.87 -12.45
C GLU A 232 16.54 -1.71 -13.73
N LYS A 233 16.06 -0.97 -14.74
CA LYS A 233 16.82 -0.67 -15.97
C LYS A 233 17.95 0.34 -15.72
N VAL A 234 17.73 1.32 -14.85
CA VAL A 234 18.77 2.28 -14.42
C VAL A 234 19.84 1.60 -13.60
N TRP A 235 19.46 0.75 -12.63
CA TRP A 235 20.41 -0.03 -11.85
C TRP A 235 21.24 -0.99 -12.72
N ASN A 236 20.60 -1.68 -13.66
CA ASN A 236 21.29 -2.55 -14.63
C ASN A 236 22.17 -1.76 -15.62
N SER A 237 21.83 -0.50 -15.91
CA SER A 237 22.65 0.39 -16.74
C SER A 237 23.84 0.99 -15.97
N ILE A 238 23.69 1.29 -14.68
CA ILE A 238 24.77 1.82 -13.82
C ILE A 238 25.74 0.72 -13.41
N THR A 239 25.27 -0.49 -13.11
CA THR A 239 26.12 -1.66 -12.78
C THR A 239 26.80 -2.30 -14.00
N SER A 240 26.54 -1.79 -15.21
CA SER A 240 27.24 -2.22 -16.44
C SER A 240 28.70 -1.77 -16.54
N VAL A 241 29.16 -0.90 -15.62
CA VAL A 241 30.57 -0.42 -15.57
C VAL A 241 31.41 -1.12 -14.49
N GLY A 242 30.81 -1.97 -13.66
CA GLY A 242 31.55 -2.79 -12.70
C GLY A 242 30.72 -3.99 -12.28
N LYS A 243 31.06 -5.18 -12.76
CA LYS A 243 30.43 -6.44 -12.37
C LYS A 243 30.43 -6.54 -10.83
N PRO A 244 29.28 -6.48 -10.15
CA PRO A 244 29.25 -6.72 -8.71
C PRO A 244 29.56 -8.21 -8.45
N PRO A 245 30.13 -8.56 -7.29
CA PRO A 245 30.49 -9.94 -6.98
C PRO A 245 29.23 -10.81 -6.85
N GLU A 246 29.35 -12.11 -7.17
CA GLU A 246 28.25 -13.08 -7.35
C GLU A 246 27.22 -13.15 -6.21
N TRP A 247 27.57 -12.71 -4.99
CA TRP A 247 26.66 -12.72 -3.84
C TRP A 247 25.58 -11.62 -3.88
N TRP A 248 25.73 -10.58 -4.71
CA TRP A 248 24.76 -9.49 -4.86
C TRP A 248 23.72 -9.75 -5.96
N ASN A 249 24.05 -10.58 -6.95
CA ASN A 249 23.15 -11.08 -7.98
C ASN A 249 22.33 -12.28 -7.50
N LYS A 250 21.72 -12.16 -6.32
CA LYS A 250 20.63 -13.04 -5.92
C LYS A 250 19.28 -12.53 -6.46
N SER A 251 19.29 -11.86 -7.61
CA SER A 251 18.18 -11.93 -8.57
C SER A 251 18.13 -13.36 -9.07
N SER A 252 17.40 -14.17 -8.29
CA SER A 252 16.98 -15.54 -8.56
C SER A 252 17.24 -15.96 -10.00
N ASP A 253 18.23 -16.84 -10.15
CA ASP A 253 18.49 -17.71 -11.29
C ASP A 253 17.27 -17.80 -12.23
N LEU A 254 17.38 -17.17 -13.40
CA LEU A 254 16.44 -17.16 -14.53
C LEU A 254 16.28 -18.56 -15.18
N LYS A 255 16.47 -19.63 -14.41
CA LYS A 255 16.37 -21.03 -14.83
C LYS A 255 15.01 -21.66 -14.60
N ASN A 256 14.06 -20.95 -14.00
CA ASN A 256 12.68 -21.43 -13.87
C ASN A 256 11.79 -20.80 -14.96
N THR A 257 12.22 -20.91 -16.22
CA THR A 257 11.33 -20.67 -17.36
C THR A 257 10.41 -21.88 -17.43
N GLN A 258 9.18 -21.76 -16.94
CA GLN A 258 8.20 -22.82 -17.19
C GLN A 258 7.99 -22.93 -18.70
N ALA A 259 8.12 -24.16 -19.21
CA ALA A 259 7.82 -24.46 -20.60
C ALA A 259 6.33 -24.23 -20.84
N VAL A 260 6.02 -23.19 -21.60
CA VAL A 260 4.67 -22.87 -22.06
C VAL A 260 4.10 -24.08 -22.79
N ARG A 261 2.98 -24.61 -22.32
CA ARG A 261 2.33 -25.76 -22.96
C ARG A 261 1.60 -25.27 -24.20
N LEU A 262 2.04 -25.72 -25.36
CA LEU A 262 1.32 -25.57 -26.63
C LEU A 262 0.24 -26.64 -26.68
N GLU A 263 -1.01 -26.26 -26.42
CA GLU A 263 -2.18 -27.12 -26.58
C GLU A 263 -3.09 -26.50 -27.64
N ASN A 264 -3.42 -27.26 -28.69
CA ASN A 264 -4.35 -26.85 -29.76
C ASN A 264 -4.00 -25.50 -30.44
N GLY A 265 -2.71 -25.17 -30.56
CA GLY A 265 -2.27 -23.91 -31.19
C GLY A 265 -2.34 -22.69 -30.27
N VAL A 266 -2.67 -22.87 -28.99
CA VAL A 266 -2.68 -21.83 -27.96
C VAL A 266 -1.60 -22.10 -26.93
N GLN A 267 -0.93 -21.03 -26.49
CA GLN A 267 0.14 -21.04 -25.50
C GLN A 267 -0.44 -20.84 -24.11
N LYS A 268 -0.55 -21.91 -23.32
CA LYS A 268 -1.09 -21.83 -21.95
C LYS A 268 0.01 -21.52 -20.93
N VAL A 269 -0.22 -20.49 -20.13
CA VAL A 269 0.67 -20.05 -19.06
C VAL A 269 -0.14 -19.89 -17.79
N THR A 270 0.32 -20.47 -16.69
CA THR A 270 -0.30 -20.28 -15.37
C THR A 270 0.67 -19.55 -14.46
N ILE A 271 0.21 -18.45 -13.85
CA ILE A 271 0.93 -17.72 -12.82
C ILE A 271 0.22 -17.94 -11.49
N GLU A 272 0.91 -18.60 -10.58
CA GLU A 272 0.55 -18.71 -9.18
C GLU A 272 0.93 -17.40 -8.48
N ILE A 273 -0.07 -16.72 -7.92
CA ILE A 273 0.10 -15.53 -7.11
C ILE A 273 0.30 -15.99 -5.66
N GLN A 274 1.29 -15.41 -5.00
CA GLN A 274 1.67 -15.70 -3.62
C GLN A 274 1.85 -14.38 -2.85
N ASP A 275 1.81 -14.42 -1.52
CA ASP A 275 2.02 -13.21 -0.70
C ASP A 275 3.40 -12.54 -0.89
N ASN A 276 4.37 -13.31 -1.42
CA ASN A 276 5.72 -12.86 -1.73
C ASN A 276 5.95 -12.55 -3.24
N GLY A 277 4.91 -12.58 -4.07
CA GLY A 277 4.98 -12.19 -5.49
C GLY A 277 4.33 -13.18 -6.46
N TYR A 278 4.92 -13.33 -7.65
CA TYR A 278 4.39 -14.14 -8.75
C TYR A 278 5.30 -15.34 -9.05
N ALA A 279 4.72 -16.49 -9.37
CA ALA A 279 5.44 -17.69 -9.75
C ALA A 279 4.76 -18.36 -10.97
N PRO A 280 5.44 -18.48 -12.13
CA PRO A 280 6.81 -18.06 -12.40
C PRO A 280 6.92 -16.53 -12.53
N ARG A 281 8.09 -15.98 -12.17
CA ARG A 281 8.41 -14.54 -12.39
C ARG A 281 8.78 -14.23 -13.83
N ALA A 282 9.09 -15.25 -14.63
CA ALA A 282 9.40 -15.07 -16.04
C ALA A 282 8.94 -16.26 -16.88
N PHE A 283 8.44 -15.97 -18.08
CA PHE A 283 8.07 -16.99 -19.07
C PHE A 283 8.26 -16.45 -20.49
N THR A 284 8.43 -17.37 -21.45
CA THR A 284 8.66 -17.02 -22.86
C THR A 284 7.54 -17.57 -23.73
N VAL A 285 7.00 -16.72 -24.60
CA VAL A 285 5.96 -17.06 -25.58
C VAL A 285 6.43 -16.74 -27.00
N LYS A 286 5.85 -17.40 -27.99
CA LYS A 286 6.08 -17.16 -29.42
C LYS A 286 5.25 -15.99 -29.92
N LYS A 287 5.86 -15.17 -30.78
CA LYS A 287 5.20 -14.10 -31.53
C LYS A 287 4.07 -14.66 -32.41
N ASP A 288 2.98 -13.89 -32.53
CA ASP A 288 1.83 -14.15 -33.40
C ASP A 288 1.05 -15.45 -33.07
N VAL A 289 1.28 -16.05 -31.90
CA VAL A 289 0.56 -17.23 -31.42
C VAL A 289 -0.27 -16.85 -30.18
N PRO A 290 -1.59 -17.14 -30.15
CA PRO A 290 -2.45 -16.80 -29.01
C PRO A 290 -1.92 -17.36 -27.69
N VAL A 291 -1.98 -16.55 -26.64
CA VAL A 291 -1.60 -16.88 -25.27
C VAL A 291 -2.85 -16.89 -24.40
N GLU A 292 -3.00 -17.95 -23.61
CA GLU A 292 -4.00 -18.07 -22.56
C GLU A 292 -3.27 -18.00 -21.22
N LEU A 293 -3.40 -16.86 -20.54
CA LEU A 293 -2.77 -16.57 -19.27
C LEU A 293 -3.77 -16.79 -18.14
N THR A 294 -3.54 -17.81 -17.34
CA THR A 294 -4.30 -18.10 -16.13
C THR A 294 -3.57 -17.54 -14.92
N LEU A 295 -4.25 -16.69 -14.17
CA LEU A 295 -3.80 -16.20 -12.87
C LEU A 295 -4.53 -16.97 -11.79
N ASN A 296 -3.78 -17.62 -10.91
CA ASN A 296 -4.31 -18.40 -9.81
C ASN A 296 -3.84 -17.77 -8.50
N SER A 297 -4.77 -17.32 -7.67
CA SER A 297 -4.48 -16.92 -6.29
C SER A 297 -5.03 -17.99 -5.36
N ASN A 298 -4.26 -18.32 -4.32
CA ASN A 298 -4.70 -19.17 -3.23
C ASN A 298 -4.28 -18.53 -1.91
N ASN A 299 -5.26 -18.05 -1.15
CA ASN A 299 -5.06 -17.34 0.10
C ASN A 299 -4.03 -16.18 0.02
N VAL A 300 -4.10 -15.37 -1.05
CA VAL A 300 -3.21 -14.21 -1.25
C VAL A 300 -3.85 -12.93 -0.74
N TYR A 301 -3.14 -12.19 0.11
CA TYR A 301 -3.65 -10.97 0.72
C TYR A 301 -2.63 -9.82 0.77
N SER A 302 -1.50 -10.00 0.10
CA SER A 302 -0.54 -8.92 -0.15
C SER A 302 -0.95 -8.05 -1.35
N CYS A 303 -0.16 -7.01 -1.65
CA CYS A 303 -0.30 -6.25 -2.89
C CYS A 303 -0.21 -7.12 -4.17
N ALA A 304 0.38 -8.33 -4.10
CA ALA A 304 0.48 -9.27 -5.22
C ALA A 304 -0.90 -9.72 -5.77
N SER A 305 -1.96 -9.65 -4.96
CA SER A 305 -3.34 -9.90 -5.39
C SER A 305 -3.81 -8.96 -6.51
N SER A 306 -3.18 -7.80 -6.65
CA SER A 306 -3.36 -6.94 -7.81
C SER A 306 -2.42 -7.38 -8.92
N PHE A 307 -2.92 -7.53 -10.14
CA PHE A 307 -2.13 -7.88 -11.32
C PHE A 307 -2.38 -6.87 -12.43
N THR A 308 -1.29 -6.23 -12.87
CA THR A 308 -1.31 -5.25 -13.95
C THR A 308 -0.34 -5.67 -15.05
N PHE A 309 -0.86 -5.80 -16.27
CA PHE A 309 -0.11 -6.12 -17.47
C PHE A 309 -0.53 -5.23 -18.63
N LYS A 310 0.08 -4.04 -18.68
CA LYS A 310 -0.39 -2.91 -19.47
C LYS A 310 -0.40 -3.15 -20.98
N LYS A 311 0.69 -3.69 -21.54
CA LYS A 311 0.81 -3.92 -23.00
C LYS A 311 -0.35 -4.74 -23.57
N PHE A 312 -0.94 -5.63 -22.76
CA PHE A 312 -2.03 -6.50 -23.16
C PHE A 312 -3.40 -6.08 -22.58
N GLY A 313 -3.47 -4.91 -21.94
CA GLY A 313 -4.71 -4.35 -21.42
C GLY A 313 -5.31 -5.11 -20.22
N ILE A 314 -4.51 -5.92 -19.51
CA ILE A 314 -4.99 -6.73 -18.39
C ILE A 314 -4.76 -5.97 -17.09
N TYR A 315 -5.85 -5.62 -16.40
CA TYR A 315 -5.83 -4.96 -15.10
C TYR A 315 -6.86 -5.65 -14.22
N THR A 316 -6.41 -6.47 -13.28
CA THR A 316 -7.31 -7.24 -12.44
C THR A 316 -6.85 -7.24 -11.00
N GLN A 317 -7.82 -7.24 -10.10
CA GLN A 317 -7.62 -7.62 -8.72
C GLN A 317 -8.19 -9.03 -8.58
N LEU A 318 -7.36 -9.97 -8.14
CA LEU A 318 -7.83 -11.29 -7.77
C LEU A 318 -8.41 -11.23 -6.36
N GLU A 319 -9.47 -12.01 -6.12
CA GLU A 319 -9.83 -12.35 -4.74
C GLU A 319 -8.71 -13.18 -4.11
N SER A 320 -8.78 -13.39 -2.80
CA SER A 320 -7.74 -14.13 -2.10
C SER A 320 -7.55 -15.55 -2.62
N THR A 321 -8.65 -16.19 -3.01
CA THR A 321 -8.65 -17.48 -3.71
C THR A 321 -9.50 -17.33 -4.97
N ASP A 322 -8.85 -17.14 -6.10
CA ASP A 322 -9.48 -16.77 -7.37
C ASP A 322 -8.72 -17.40 -8.53
N ASN A 323 -9.42 -17.62 -9.64
CA ASN A 323 -8.82 -18.11 -10.87
C ASN A 323 -9.39 -17.32 -12.05
N LYS A 324 -8.52 -16.54 -12.71
CA LYS A 324 -8.89 -15.68 -13.84
C LYS A 324 -8.01 -15.98 -15.04
N THR A 325 -8.65 -16.27 -16.16
CA THR A 325 -7.98 -16.53 -17.44
C THR A 325 -8.18 -15.38 -18.41
N PHE A 326 -7.09 -14.96 -19.06
CA PHE A 326 -7.06 -13.90 -20.05
C PHE A 326 -6.46 -14.43 -21.35
N THR A 327 -7.02 -14.04 -22.48
CA THR A 327 -6.50 -14.41 -23.80
C THR A 327 -6.00 -13.17 -24.54
N PHE A 328 -4.79 -13.26 -25.10
CA PHE A 328 -4.20 -12.19 -25.89
C PHE A 328 -3.21 -12.76 -26.91
N THR A 329 -2.86 -11.99 -27.94
CA THR A 329 -1.89 -12.40 -28.95
C THR A 329 -0.75 -11.39 -29.03
N PRO A 330 0.50 -11.77 -28.72
CA PRO A 330 1.64 -10.87 -28.80
C PRO A 330 2.12 -10.68 -30.25
N THR A 331 2.00 -9.47 -30.78
CA THR A 331 2.39 -9.11 -32.16
C THR A 331 3.77 -8.47 -32.27
N GLU A 332 4.41 -8.13 -31.16
CA GLU A 332 5.72 -7.50 -31.09
C GLU A 332 6.70 -8.37 -30.29
N LYS A 333 7.93 -8.52 -30.80
CA LYS A 333 9.01 -9.18 -30.05
C LYS A 333 9.54 -8.23 -28.98
N GLY A 334 9.92 -8.77 -27.82
CA GLY A 334 10.43 -7.95 -26.73
C GLY A 334 10.19 -8.55 -25.35
N SER A 335 10.53 -7.79 -24.32
CA SER A 335 10.22 -8.12 -22.92
C SER A 335 9.13 -7.18 -22.41
N PHE A 336 8.06 -7.76 -21.88
CA PHE A 336 6.90 -7.05 -21.36
C PHE A 336 6.75 -7.36 -19.88
N THR A 337 6.68 -6.32 -19.05
CA THR A 337 6.64 -6.48 -17.59
C THR A 337 5.20 -6.48 -17.08
N PHE A 338 4.92 -7.32 -16.10
CA PHE A 338 3.71 -7.29 -15.29
C PHE A 338 4.08 -7.04 -13.83
N ALA A 339 3.18 -6.38 -13.09
CA ALA A 339 3.48 -5.93 -11.73
C ALA A 339 2.24 -5.85 -10.83
N CYS A 340 2.49 -5.80 -9.51
CA CYS A 340 1.46 -5.58 -8.51
C CYS A 340 1.05 -4.10 -8.39
N SER A 341 0.02 -3.79 -7.60
CA SER A 341 -0.46 -2.41 -7.40
C SER A 341 0.65 -1.48 -6.94
N MET A 342 1.48 -1.91 -5.98
CA MET A 342 2.63 -1.14 -5.48
C MET A 342 3.87 -1.24 -6.40
N GLY A 343 3.80 -2.07 -7.44
CA GLY A 343 4.90 -2.48 -8.31
C GLY A 343 6.15 -3.00 -7.60
N MET A 344 5.99 -3.46 -6.35
CA MET A 344 7.01 -4.10 -5.55
C MET A 344 7.31 -5.52 -6.06
N TYR A 345 6.27 -6.25 -6.47
CA TYR A 345 6.38 -7.55 -7.10
C TYR A 345 6.22 -7.39 -8.61
N GLN A 346 7.16 -7.95 -9.35
CA GLN A 346 7.25 -7.84 -10.81
C GLN A 346 7.62 -9.19 -11.41
N GLY A 347 7.20 -9.37 -12.67
CA GLY A 347 7.65 -10.45 -13.54
C GLY A 347 7.67 -10.04 -15.00
N VAL A 348 8.26 -10.86 -15.85
CA VAL A 348 8.56 -10.52 -17.25
C VAL A 348 8.13 -11.63 -18.18
N MET A 349 7.34 -11.27 -19.19
CA MET A 349 7.07 -12.12 -20.35
C MET A 349 8.02 -11.75 -21.49
N ARG A 350 8.68 -12.74 -22.08
CA ARG A 350 9.49 -12.58 -23.30
C ARG A 350 8.74 -13.08 -24.51
N VAL A 351 8.77 -12.32 -25.60
CA VAL A 351 8.19 -12.71 -26.89
C VAL A 351 9.32 -12.91 -27.89
N GLU A 352 9.44 -14.14 -28.39
CA GLU A 352 10.47 -14.58 -29.35
C GLU A 352 9.93 -14.87 -30.75
#